data_AF-A0A920ME90-F1
#
_entry.id   AF-A0A920ME90-F1
#
_cell.length_a   1.000
_cell.length_b   1.000
_cell.length_c   1.000
_cell.angle_alpha   90.00
_cell.angle_beta   90.00
_cell.angle_gamma   90.00
#
_symmetry.space_group_name_H-M   'P 1'
#
loop_
_entity.id
_entity.type
_entity.pdbx_description
1 polymer ?
#
loop_
_entity_poly.entity_id
_entity_poly.type
_entity_poly.pdbx_seq_one_letter_code
_entity_poly.pdbx_strand_id
1 'polypeptide(L)'
;MQSGFLVTGLIGSGVNIVNGDYSRGANGFWIENGEIAYPVNEVTVAGNLAEMFSKIQKIGNDPETDGSVFCGSVQIDDLMIAGE
;
A
#
# COMPACT_ATOMS: atom_id res chain seq x y z
N MET A 1 -11.89 2.98 6.35
CA MET A 1 -12.06 2.28 5.06
C MET A 1 -13.11 1.19 5.27
N GLN A 2 -14.02 0.96 4.34
CA GLN A 2 -15.01 -0.13 4.46
C GLN A 2 -14.44 -1.45 3.96
N SER A 3 -13.85 -1.47 2.76
CA SER A 3 -13.11 -2.62 2.26
C SER A 3 -11.83 -2.19 1.56
N GLY A 4 -10.79 -3.03 1.60
CA GLY A 4 -9.54 -2.79 0.89
C GLY A 4 -8.38 -3.63 1.42
N PHE A 5 -7.19 -3.41 0.88
CA PHE A 5 -5.99 -4.16 1.24
C PHE A 5 -5.06 -3.34 2.12
N LEU A 6 -4.84 -3.80 3.35
CA LEU A 6 -3.83 -3.25 4.26
C LEU A 6 -2.49 -3.92 3.98
N VAL A 7 -1.58 -3.18 3.35
CA VAL A 7 -0.21 -3.64 3.11
C VAL A 7 0.62 -3.45 4.38
N THR A 8 1.25 -4.52 4.87
CA THR A 8 2.16 -4.48 6.03
C THR A 8 3.59 -4.90 5.68
N GLY A 9 3.78 -5.52 4.51
CA GLY A 9 5.10 -5.89 3.99
C GLY A 9 5.18 -5.67 2.48
N LEU A 10 6.37 -5.28 2.01
CA LEU A 10 6.69 -5.10 0.60
C LEU A 10 8.01 -5.81 0.26
N ILE A 11 8.04 -6.48 -0.88
CA ILE A 11 9.15 -7.32 -1.32
C ILE A 11 9.58 -6.92 -2.73
N GLY A 12 10.89 -6.99 -2.99
CA GLY A 12 11.49 -6.70 -4.29
C GLY A 12 11.78 -5.22 -4.55
N SER A 13 12.43 -4.96 -5.68
CA SER A 13 13.01 -3.64 -6.05
C SER A 13 12.33 -2.99 -7.26
N GLY A 14 11.07 -3.34 -7.55
CA GLY A 14 10.38 -2.90 -8.77
C GLY A 14 9.88 -1.45 -8.73
N VAL A 15 10.76 -0.51 -8.37
CA VAL A 15 10.48 0.93 -8.42
C VAL A 15 11.44 1.56 -9.43
N ASN A 16 10.88 2.15 -10.48
CA ASN A 16 11.63 2.95 -11.44
C ASN A 16 11.45 4.44 -11.14
N ILE A 17 12.49 5.08 -10.60
CA ILE A 17 12.44 6.49 -10.23
C ILE A 17 12.49 7.45 -11.42
N VAL A 18 12.87 6.98 -12.61
CA VAL A 18 13.00 7.83 -13.80
C VAL A 18 11.63 8.17 -14.39
N ASN A 19 10.73 7.18 -14.45
CA ASN A 19 9.38 7.33 -15.01
C ASN A 19 8.26 7.17 -13.98
N GLY A 20 8.58 6.75 -12.75
CA GLY A 20 7.62 6.56 -11.67
C GLY A 20 6.92 5.20 -11.66
N ASP A 21 7.28 4.25 -12.54
CA ASP A 21 6.64 2.93 -12.53
C ASP A 21 6.92 2.21 -11.22
N TYR A 22 5.85 1.68 -10.62
CA TYR A 22 5.87 0.99 -9.35
C TYR A 22 5.24 -0.39 -9.53
N SER A 23 5.95 -1.44 -9.11
CA SER A 23 5.48 -2.81 -9.06
C SER A 23 6.25 -3.59 -7.99
N ARG A 24 5.58 -3.99 -6.92
CA ARG A 24 6.21 -4.73 -5.82
C ARG A 24 5.31 -5.85 -5.32
N GLY A 25 5.93 -6.94 -4.90
CA GLY A 25 5.23 -7.95 -4.12
C GLY A 25 4.81 -7.36 -2.77
N ALA A 26 3.63 -7.71 -2.30
CA ALA A 26 3.04 -7.20 -1.08
C ALA A 26 2.37 -8.33 -0.29
N ASN A 27 2.34 -8.14 1.02
CA ASN A 27 1.61 -8.99 1.94
C ASN A 27 0.95 -8.12 3.03
N GLY A 28 -0.09 -8.66 3.65
CA GLY A 28 -0.81 -7.97 4.72
C GLY A 28 -2.18 -8.58 4.95
N PHE A 29 -3.21 -7.75 5.03
CA PHE A 29 -4.55 -8.16 5.43
C PHE A 29 -5.62 -7.56 4.54
N TRP A 30 -6.62 -8.35 4.17
CA TRP A 30 -7.84 -7.82 3.59
C TRP A 30 -8.74 -7.25 4.68
N ILE A 31 -9.33 -6.09 4.41
CA ILE A 31 -10.31 -5.43 5.28
C ILE A 31 -11.68 -5.57 4.65
N GLU A 32 -12.66 -5.98 5.45
CA GLU A 32 -14.08 -6.02 5.09
C GLU A 32 -14.92 -5.43 6.21
N ASN A 33 -15.87 -4.57 5.86
CA ASN A 33 -16.73 -3.86 6.81
C ASN A 33 -15.95 -3.07 7.89
N GLY A 34 -14.74 -2.61 7.56
CA GLY A 34 -13.86 -1.88 8.48
C GLY A 34 -13.05 -2.75 9.44
N GLU A 35 -13.12 -4.07 9.35
CA GLU A 35 -12.36 -5.00 10.18
C GLU A 35 -11.42 -5.87 9.35
N ILE A 36 -10.32 -6.35 9.95
CA ILE A 36 -9.42 -7.30 9.31
C ILE A 36 -10.17 -8.63 9.12
N ALA A 37 -10.30 -9.07 7.87
CA ALA A 37 -11.01 -10.29 7.52
C ALA A 37 -10.07 -11.50 7.48
N TYR A 38 -9.00 -11.44 6.68
CA TYR A 38 -8.05 -12.55 6.51
C TYR A 38 -6.67 -12.05 6.03
N PRO A 39 -5.59 -12.80 6.29
CA PRO A 39 -4.27 -12.49 5.75
C PRO A 39 -4.22 -12.72 4.24
N VAL A 40 -3.49 -11.86 3.54
CA VAL A 40 -3.24 -11.92 2.09
C VAL A 40 -1.74 -11.92 1.85
N ASN A 41 -1.26 -12.87 1.05
CA ASN A 41 0.14 -13.03 0.69
C ASN A 41 0.28 -13.21 -0.82
N GLU A 42 1.50 -13.06 -1.33
CA GLU A 42 1.85 -13.34 -2.73
C GLU A 42 1.08 -12.49 -3.77
N VAL A 43 0.61 -11.31 -3.36
CA VAL A 43 -0.01 -10.34 -4.29
C VAL A 43 1.00 -9.32 -4.77
N THR A 44 0.75 -8.73 -5.94
CA THR A 44 1.54 -7.65 -6.52
C THR A 44 0.73 -6.37 -6.51
N VAL A 45 1.33 -5.31 -5.99
CA VAL A 45 0.80 -3.95 -6.08
C VAL A 45 1.53 -3.21 -7.20
N ALA A 46 0.77 -2.63 -8.13
CA ALA A 46 1.33 -1.92 -9.27
C ALA A 46 0.65 -0.57 -9.53
N GLY A 47 1.36 0.35 -10.19
CA GLY A 47 0.87 1.67 -10.57
C GLY A 47 2.00 2.62 -10.98
N ASN A 48 1.69 3.92 -11.02
CA ASN A 48 2.69 4.97 -11.16
C ASN A 48 2.74 5.82 -9.88
N LEU A 49 3.93 6.12 -9.37
CA LEU A 49 4.15 6.87 -8.14
C LEU A 49 3.45 8.23 -8.14
N ALA A 50 3.47 8.96 -9.27
CA ALA A 50 2.83 10.27 -9.35
C ALA A 50 1.31 10.18 -9.17
N GLU A 51 0.69 9.14 -9.72
CA GLU A 51 -0.74 8.87 -9.54
C GLU A 51 -1.06 8.35 -8.15
N MET A 52 -0.23 7.46 -7.61
CA MET A 52 -0.40 6.95 -6.25
C MET A 52 -0.36 8.09 -5.22
N PHE A 53 0.58 9.03 -5.35
CA PHE A 53 0.67 10.19 -4.47
C PHE A 53 -0.49 11.16 -4.64
N SER A 54 -1.00 11.37 -5.86
CA SER A 54 -2.16 12.25 -6.08
C SER A 54 -3.47 11.66 -5.54
N LYS A 55 -3.52 10.35 -5.34
CA LYS A 55 -4.69 9.61 -4.81
C LYS A 55 -4.63 9.36 -3.30
N ILE A 56 -3.66 9.93 -2.57
CA ILE A 56 -3.63 9.84 -1.11
C ILE A 56 -4.87 10.53 -0.54
N GLN A 57 -5.68 9.79 0.21
CA GLN A 57 -6.89 10.31 0.84
C GLN A 57 -6.64 10.76 2.28
N LYS A 58 -5.87 9.97 3.03
CA LYS A 58 -5.67 10.16 4.47
C LYS A 58 -4.28 9.70 4.87
N ILE A 59 -3.77 10.38 5.89
CA ILE A 59 -2.58 9.98 6.65
C ILE A 59 -3.05 9.77 8.09
N GLY A 60 -2.73 8.61 8.66
CA GLY A 60 -3.08 8.24 10.01
C GLY A 60 -2.26 9.00 11.05
N ASN A 61 -2.78 9.04 12.28
CA ASN A 61 -2.12 9.65 13.43
C ASN A 61 -1.31 8.61 14.25
N ASP A 62 -0.72 7.67 13.53
CA ASP A 62 0.02 6.50 14.00
C ASP A 62 1.42 6.46 13.39
N PRO A 63 2.26 7.50 13.63
CA PRO A 63 3.53 7.63 12.93
C PRO A 63 4.52 6.55 13.35
N GLU A 64 5.21 5.98 12.36
CA GLU A 64 6.41 5.16 12.60
C GLU A 64 7.55 6.05 13.10
N THR A 65 8.21 5.62 14.18
CA THR A 65 9.27 6.39 14.84
C THR A 65 10.65 5.75 14.71
N ASP A 66 10.72 4.50 14.28
CA ASP A 66 11.97 3.72 14.24
C ASP A 66 12.76 3.93 12.92
N GLY A 67 12.44 4.97 12.15
CA GLY A 67 13.08 5.30 10.88
C GLY A 67 13.44 6.78 10.72
N SER A 68 14.05 7.12 9.58
CA SER A 68 14.35 8.51 9.22
C SER A 68 13.16 9.28 8.65
N VAL A 69 12.03 8.60 8.43
CA VAL A 69 10.79 9.17 7.87
C VAL A 69 9.69 9.05 8.91
N PHE A 70 9.14 10.18 9.33
CA PHE A 70 8.05 10.25 10.29
C PHE A 70 6.72 10.36 9.55
N CYS A 71 6.02 9.24 9.39
CA CYS A 71 4.76 9.16 8.66
C CYS A 71 3.86 8.09 9.28
N GLY A 72 2.56 8.37 9.36
CA GLY A 72 1.55 7.38 9.76
C GLY A 72 1.09 6.50 8.60
N SER A 73 0.07 5.69 8.86
CA SER A 73 -0.55 4.84 7.84
C SER A 73 -1.10 5.69 6.68
N VAL A 74 -0.81 5.33 5.44
CA VAL A 74 -1.25 6.07 4.25
C VAL A 74 -2.38 5.32 3.54
N GLN A 75 -3.54 5.96 3.40
CA GLN A 75 -4.64 5.45 2.59
C GLN A 75 -4.53 6.01 1.17
N ILE A 76 -4.41 5.11 0.18
CA ILE A 76 -4.38 5.43 -1.25
C ILE A 76 -5.57 4.75 -1.91
N ASP A 77 -6.34 5.51 -2.68
CA ASP A 77 -7.46 4.96 -3.45
C ASP A 77 -6.99 4.48 -4.84
N ASP A 78 -7.78 3.58 -5.44
CA ASP A 78 -7.60 3.07 -6.81
C ASP A 78 -6.19 2.54 -7.12
N LEU A 79 -5.69 1.68 -6.24
CA LEU A 79 -4.44 0.93 -6.43
C LEU A 79 -4.72 -0.37 -7.19
N MET A 80 -3.87 -0.72 -8.16
CA MET A 80 -3.98 -2.01 -8.85
C MET A 80 -3.34 -3.11 -7.99
N ILE A 81 -4.12 -4.13 -7.67
CA ILE A 81 -3.68 -5.33 -6.96
C ILE A 81 -3.86 -6.51 -7.91
N ALA A 82 -2.79 -7.25 -8.17
CA ALA A 82 -2.79 -8.45 -8.99
C ALA A 82 -2.40 -9.66 -8.12
N GLY A 83 -3.23 -10.69 -8.13
CA GLY A 83 -3.06 -11.91 -7.34
C GLY A 83 -4.24 -12.85 -7.60
N GLU A 84 -4.12 -14.10 -7.18
CA GLU A 84 -5.19 -15.11 -7.27
C GLU A 84 -5.95 -15.23 -5.95
#